data_AF-A0A0N1BPF6-F1
#
_entry.id   AF-A0A0N1BPF6-F1
#
_cell.length_a   1.000
_cell.length_b   1.000
_cell.length_c   1.000
_cell.angle_alpha   90.00
_cell.angle_beta   90.00
_cell.angle_gamma   90.00
#
_symmetry.space_group_name_H-M   'P 1'
#
loop_
_entity.id
_entity.type
_entity.pdbx_description
1 polymer ?
#
loop_
_entity_poly.entity_id
_entity_poly.type
_entity_poly.pdbx_seq_one_letter_code
_entity_poly.pdbx_strand_id
1 'polypeptide(L)'
;MSEGVKRKSGLTANAVKHAKPRPKAYKLSDRDGLYLLVMPTGIRYWRMNYRFGGQQRTLSFGRWPEILLGDAREMLLEARRLLAKGIDPLEQAKLEKIAKSIAASNSFQAVAEEWLEKIEKEGLAAITLKKARWLLAQTYPALGKRPISEITAHELLLVLKKVEGTKRYDTANRIRSTCSQVFRYAIATARANRDVCADLRGALVTPRTNHRAAITTPTEASGLLRAIEDYDGHPLTQIALRLLPHLFVRPGELRWAEWSEFDFDKRVWTIPDHKMKMRRPHAVPLSLQAMSIIEEIEHDAGDLPRDFHPALIRASTVVV
;
A
#
# COMPACT_ATOMS: atom_id res chain seq x y z
N MET A 1 7.44 59.40 -52.41
CA MET A 1 6.84 59.10 -51.09
C MET A 1 5.99 57.85 -51.19
N SER A 2 6.50 56.71 -50.73
CA SER A 2 5.70 55.58 -50.25
C SER A 2 6.63 54.63 -49.49
N GLU A 3 6.83 54.89 -48.19
CA GLU A 3 7.54 53.96 -47.32
C GLU A 3 6.68 52.70 -47.10
N GLY A 4 7.16 51.57 -47.63
CA GLY A 4 6.52 50.27 -47.46
C GLY A 4 6.62 49.79 -46.00
N VAL A 5 5.46 49.52 -45.39
CA VAL A 5 5.35 48.87 -44.09
C VAL A 5 5.94 47.45 -44.18
N LYS A 6 7.19 47.28 -43.71
CA LYS A 6 7.79 45.95 -43.52
C LYS A 6 6.98 45.18 -42.47
N ARG A 7 6.18 44.20 -42.89
CA ARG A 7 5.62 43.18 -42.00
C ARG A 7 6.76 42.48 -41.26
N LYS A 8 6.81 42.57 -39.93
CA LYS A 8 7.78 41.83 -39.09
C LYS A 8 7.59 40.33 -39.33
N SER A 9 8.51 39.69 -40.03
CA SER A 9 8.56 38.24 -40.19
C SER A 9 8.76 37.58 -38.82
N GLY A 10 7.89 36.65 -38.44
CA GLY A 10 8.04 35.87 -37.20
C GLY A 10 9.32 35.04 -37.19
N LEU A 11 9.71 34.57 -36.01
CA LEU A 11 10.92 33.77 -35.83
C LEU A 11 10.84 32.47 -36.64
N THR A 12 11.96 32.01 -37.20
CA THR A 12 12.04 30.75 -37.98
C THR A 12 12.85 29.69 -37.24
N ALA A 13 12.58 28.41 -37.51
CA ALA A 13 13.32 27.30 -36.90
C ALA A 13 14.84 27.37 -37.17
N ASN A 14 15.24 27.79 -38.38
CA ASN A 14 16.65 28.02 -38.72
C ASN A 14 17.26 29.15 -37.90
N ALA A 15 16.55 30.28 -37.71
CA ALA A 15 17.03 31.38 -36.88
C ALA A 15 17.22 30.95 -35.41
N VAL A 16 16.32 30.10 -34.89
CA VAL A 16 16.45 29.51 -33.55
C VAL A 16 17.67 28.60 -33.46
N LYS A 17 17.87 27.70 -34.44
CA LYS A 17 18.98 26.75 -34.47
C LYS A 17 20.34 27.45 -34.48
N HIS A 18 20.48 28.48 -35.31
CA HIS A 18 21.73 29.23 -35.50
C HIS A 18 21.97 30.36 -34.47
N ALA A 19 21.10 30.52 -33.48
CA ALA A 19 21.27 31.51 -32.42
C ALA A 19 22.51 31.20 -31.55
N LYS A 20 23.58 31.98 -31.69
CA LYS A 20 24.82 31.81 -30.92
C LYS A 20 24.81 32.60 -29.61
N PRO A 21 25.41 32.06 -28.52
CA PRO A 21 25.57 32.81 -27.28
C PRO A 21 26.34 34.12 -27.51
N ARG A 22 26.05 35.14 -26.68
CA ARG A 22 26.73 36.44 -26.67
C ARG A 22 27.14 36.79 -25.24
N PRO A 23 28.06 37.74 -25.02
CA PRO A 23 28.46 38.15 -23.68
C PRO A 23 27.31 38.63 -22.78
N LYS A 24 26.24 39.17 -23.39
CA LYS A 24 25.00 39.57 -22.70
C LYS A 24 23.80 38.80 -23.26
N ALA A 25 22.86 38.46 -22.38
CA ALA A 25 21.61 37.82 -22.79
C ALA A 25 20.83 38.70 -23.77
N TYR A 26 20.24 38.09 -24.79
CA TYR A 26 19.49 38.82 -25.82
C TYR A 26 18.23 38.06 -26.22
N LYS A 27 17.25 38.80 -26.76
CA LYS A 27 15.95 38.27 -27.16
C LYS A 27 15.87 38.15 -28.68
N LEU A 28 15.45 36.99 -29.16
CA LEU A 28 14.97 36.80 -30.53
C LEU A 28 13.45 36.81 -30.49
N SER A 29 12.85 37.92 -30.92
CA SER A 29 11.40 38.11 -30.83
C SER A 29 10.66 37.26 -31.87
N ASP A 30 9.56 36.67 -31.45
CA ASP A 30 8.52 36.12 -32.31
C ASP A 30 7.24 36.98 -32.16
N ARG A 31 6.11 36.47 -32.64
CA ARG A 31 4.79 37.11 -32.53
C ARG A 31 4.26 37.19 -31.09
N ASP A 32 3.37 38.15 -30.85
CA ASP A 32 2.49 38.17 -29.68
C ASP A 32 3.21 38.16 -28.32
N GLY A 33 4.39 38.76 -28.26
CA GLY A 33 5.19 38.84 -27.04
C GLY A 33 6.00 37.58 -26.72
N LEU A 34 5.89 36.51 -27.53
CA LEU A 34 6.78 35.35 -27.48
C LEU A 34 8.18 35.72 -27.98
N TYR A 35 9.20 35.19 -27.34
CA TYR A 35 10.60 35.34 -27.75
C TYR A 35 11.46 34.19 -27.22
N LEU A 36 12.59 33.95 -27.89
CA LEU A 36 13.66 33.12 -27.37
C LEU A 36 14.69 34.00 -26.64
N LEU A 37 14.88 33.76 -25.35
CA LEU A 37 15.96 34.37 -24.58
C LEU A 37 17.21 33.50 -24.68
N VAL A 38 18.25 34.02 -25.31
CA VAL A 38 19.55 33.34 -25.44
C VAL A 38 20.48 33.85 -24.35
N MET A 39 20.92 32.95 -23.46
CA MET A 39 21.82 33.26 -22.37
C MET A 39 23.29 33.22 -22.84
N PRO A 40 24.22 33.92 -22.16
CA PRO A 40 25.66 33.79 -22.42
C PRO A 40 26.18 32.36 -22.26
N THR A 41 25.56 31.56 -21.39
CA THR A 41 25.85 30.13 -21.20
C THR A 41 25.42 29.25 -22.37
N GLY A 42 24.68 29.81 -23.34
CA GLY A 42 24.13 29.08 -24.48
C GLY A 42 22.79 28.40 -24.24
N ILE A 43 22.29 28.40 -23.00
CA ILE A 43 20.92 27.97 -22.70
C ILE A 43 19.94 28.95 -23.34
N ARG A 44 18.86 28.42 -23.95
CA ARG A 44 17.86 29.23 -24.65
C ARG A 44 16.47 28.94 -24.07
N TYR A 45 15.76 29.97 -23.64
CA TYR A 45 14.45 29.85 -23.01
C TYR A 45 13.36 30.43 -23.90
N TRP A 46 12.26 29.70 -24.05
CA TRP A 46 11.02 30.25 -24.60
C TRP A 46 10.30 31.05 -23.52
N ARG A 47 10.00 32.32 -23.81
CA ARG A 47 9.32 33.22 -22.88
C ARG A 47 8.29 34.08 -23.59
N MET A 48 7.21 34.42 -22.89
CA MET A 48 6.22 35.40 -23.33
C MET A 48 6.17 36.56 -22.35
N ASN A 49 6.31 37.78 -22.86
CA ASN A 49 5.96 38.99 -22.11
C ASN A 49 4.49 39.31 -22.34
N TYR A 50 3.75 39.57 -21.26
CA TYR A 50 2.33 39.95 -21.32
C TYR A 50 2.00 40.94 -20.21
N ARG A 51 0.78 41.50 -20.25
CA ARG A 51 0.23 42.34 -19.19
C ARG A 51 -1.00 41.70 -18.59
N PHE A 52 -1.10 41.77 -17.27
CA PHE A 52 -2.27 41.31 -16.51
C PHE A 52 -2.42 42.20 -15.28
N GLY A 53 -3.64 42.68 -14.99
CA GLY A 53 -3.91 43.57 -13.85
C GLY A 53 -3.04 44.84 -13.84
N GLY A 54 -2.77 45.44 -15.00
CA GLY A 54 -1.92 46.64 -15.14
C GLY A 54 -0.40 46.39 -15.03
N GLN A 55 0.04 45.19 -14.65
CA GLN A 55 1.45 44.86 -14.47
C GLN A 55 2.01 44.08 -15.66
N GLN A 56 3.27 44.33 -16.00
CA GLN A 56 4.01 43.54 -16.99
C GLN A 56 4.57 42.27 -16.33
N ARG A 57 4.28 41.11 -16.93
CA ARG A 57 4.70 39.80 -16.44
C ARG A 57 5.41 39.01 -17.55
N THR A 58 6.19 38.01 -17.14
CA THR A 58 6.92 37.10 -18.05
C THR A 58 6.56 35.66 -17.71
N LEU A 59 6.07 34.92 -18.70
CA LEU A 59 5.82 33.47 -18.62
C LEU A 59 6.96 32.73 -19.32
N SER A 60 7.40 31.59 -18.78
CA SER A 60 8.43 30.74 -19.37
C SER A 60 7.81 29.42 -19.79
N PHE A 61 8.04 28.99 -21.03
CA PHE A 61 7.48 27.76 -21.59
C PHE A 61 8.44 26.57 -21.53
N GLY A 62 9.74 26.83 -21.35
CA GLY A 62 10.75 25.79 -21.29
C GLY A 62 12.02 26.19 -22.04
N ARG A 63 12.90 25.22 -22.25
CA ARG A 63 14.18 25.43 -22.94
C ARG A 63 14.18 24.77 -24.31
N TRP A 64 14.87 25.39 -25.26
CA TRP A 64 15.25 24.72 -26.50
C TRP A 64 16.49 23.83 -26.24
N PRO A 65 16.60 22.62 -26.79
CA PRO A 65 15.73 22.00 -27.81
C PRO A 65 14.55 21.17 -27.27
N GLU A 66 14.31 21.09 -25.95
CA GLU A 66 13.21 20.29 -25.38
C GLU A 66 11.83 20.75 -25.83
N ILE A 67 11.67 22.05 -26.02
CA ILE A 67 10.48 22.68 -26.59
C ILE A 67 10.89 23.31 -27.92
N LEU A 68 10.25 22.90 -29.02
CA LEU A 68 10.50 23.46 -30.34
C LEU A 68 9.71 24.76 -30.53
N LEU A 69 10.01 25.49 -31.61
CA LEU A 69 9.31 26.73 -31.92
C LEU A 69 7.80 26.51 -32.15
N GLY A 70 7.41 25.35 -32.70
CA GLY A 70 6.01 24.96 -32.87
C GLY A 70 5.30 24.84 -31.53
N ASP A 71 5.83 23.98 -30.65
CA ASP A 71 5.30 23.76 -29.30
C ASP A 71 5.23 25.07 -28.50
N ALA A 72 6.27 25.92 -28.58
CA ALA A 72 6.27 27.22 -27.91
C ALA A 72 5.14 28.15 -28.42
N ARG A 73 4.74 28.04 -29.69
CA ARG A 73 3.61 28.78 -30.26
C ARG A 73 2.26 28.21 -29.85
N GLU A 74 2.16 26.90 -29.64
CA GLU A 74 0.96 26.27 -29.06
C GLU A 74 0.80 26.68 -27.59
N MET A 75 1.86 26.61 -26.79
CA MET A 75 1.84 27.05 -25.40
C MET A 75 1.51 28.55 -25.26
N LEU A 76 1.96 29.38 -26.22
CA LEU A 76 1.55 30.79 -26.34
C LEU A 76 0.04 30.93 -26.56
N LEU A 77 -0.55 30.15 -27.47
CA LEU A 77 -1.99 30.21 -27.76
C LEU A 77 -2.81 29.87 -26.51
N GLU A 78 -2.41 28.83 -25.79
CA GLU A 78 -3.05 28.37 -24.56
C GLU A 78 -2.96 29.43 -23.47
N ALA A 79 -1.79 30.05 -23.28
CA ALA A 79 -1.62 31.16 -22.35
C ALA A 79 -2.49 32.37 -22.72
N ARG A 80 -2.65 32.66 -24.02
CA ARG A 80 -3.56 33.73 -24.47
C ARG A 80 -5.03 33.39 -24.28
N ARG A 81 -5.43 32.14 -24.42
CA ARG A 81 -6.80 31.68 -24.12
C ARG A 81 -7.14 31.91 -22.64
N LEU A 82 -6.20 31.65 -21.73
CA LEU A 82 -6.36 31.93 -20.30
C LEU A 82 -6.49 33.43 -20.04
N LEU A 83 -5.62 34.25 -20.64
CA LEU A 83 -5.69 35.71 -20.51
C LEU A 83 -7.01 36.29 -21.03
N ALA A 84 -7.53 35.76 -22.13
CA ALA A 84 -8.82 36.17 -22.67
C ALA A 84 -10.00 35.86 -21.73
N LYS A 85 -9.86 34.84 -20.87
CA LYS A 85 -10.82 34.50 -19.81
C LYS A 85 -10.59 35.29 -18.51
N GLY A 86 -9.64 36.23 -18.49
CA GLY A 86 -9.28 36.99 -17.29
C GLY A 86 -8.46 36.18 -16.28
N ILE A 87 -7.84 35.06 -16.69
CA ILE A 87 -7.02 34.21 -15.81
C ILE A 87 -5.55 34.49 -16.09
N ASP A 88 -4.75 34.71 -15.04
CA ASP A 88 -3.29 34.83 -15.15
C ASP A 88 -2.65 33.45 -15.36
N PRO A 89 -1.98 33.18 -16.51
CA PRO A 89 -1.36 31.89 -16.78
C PRO A 89 -0.22 31.52 -15.83
N LEU A 90 0.50 32.51 -15.29
CA LEU A 90 1.59 32.27 -14.34
C LEU A 90 1.05 31.83 -12.98
N GLU A 91 -0.03 32.47 -12.51
CA GLU A 91 -0.69 32.05 -11.27
C GLU A 91 -1.40 30.71 -11.44
N GLN A 92 -2.06 30.47 -12.58
CA GLN A 92 -2.64 29.15 -12.90
C GLN A 92 -1.58 28.05 -12.86
N ALA A 93 -0.42 28.26 -13.50
CA ALA A 93 0.67 27.28 -13.49
C ALA A 93 1.24 27.04 -12.07
N LYS A 94 1.30 28.07 -11.22
CA LYS A 94 1.69 27.92 -9.80
C LYS A 94 0.65 27.12 -9.03
N LEU A 95 -0.64 27.44 -9.19
CA LEU A 95 -1.74 26.73 -8.53
C LEU A 95 -1.76 25.26 -8.94
N GLU A 96 -1.58 24.95 -10.23
CA GLU A 96 -1.46 23.57 -10.71
C GLU A 96 -0.24 22.85 -10.15
N LYS A 97 0.90 23.53 -10.00
CA LYS A 97 2.11 22.95 -9.39
C LYS A 97 1.90 22.67 -7.90
N ILE A 98 1.28 23.60 -7.17
CA ILE A 98 0.93 23.43 -5.75
C ILE A 98 -0.08 22.28 -5.60
N ALA A 99 -1.13 22.27 -6.41
CA ALA A 99 -2.12 21.19 -6.44
C ALA A 99 -1.46 19.83 -6.72
N LYS A 100 -0.54 19.73 -7.68
CA LYS A 100 0.25 18.52 -7.94
C LYS A 100 1.12 18.11 -6.75
N SER A 101 1.72 19.07 -6.05
CA SER A 101 2.53 18.79 -4.84
C SER A 101 1.68 18.27 -3.69
N ILE A 102 0.52 18.90 -3.44
CA ILE A 102 -0.46 18.47 -2.42
C ILE A 102 -1.05 17.10 -2.79
N ALA A 103 -1.32 16.88 -4.07
CA ALA A 103 -1.81 15.61 -4.60
C ALA A 103 -0.78 14.48 -4.43
N ALA A 104 0.52 14.78 -4.60
CA ALA A 104 1.59 13.82 -4.35
C ALA A 104 1.71 13.46 -2.85
N SER A 105 1.58 14.44 -1.95
CA SER A 105 1.52 14.17 -0.50
C SER A 105 0.23 13.45 -0.07
N ASN A 106 -0.85 13.59 -0.84
CA ASN A 106 -2.14 12.92 -0.62
C ASN A 106 -2.37 11.73 -1.56
N SER A 107 -1.29 11.09 -2.03
CA SER A 107 -1.41 9.87 -2.82
C SER A 107 -1.99 8.73 -1.98
N PHE A 108 -2.68 7.78 -2.63
CA PHE A 108 -3.29 6.65 -1.92
C PHE A 108 -2.28 5.87 -1.08
N GLN A 109 -1.06 5.65 -1.61
CA GLN A 109 -0.01 4.96 -0.88
C GLN A 109 0.45 5.75 0.35
N ALA A 110 0.66 7.07 0.22
CA ALA A 110 1.07 7.90 1.36
C ALA A 110 0.03 7.85 2.49
N VAL A 111 -1.26 7.98 2.14
CA VAL A 111 -2.35 7.91 3.13
C VAL A 111 -2.51 6.51 3.72
N ALA A 112 -2.27 5.46 2.93
CA ALA A 112 -2.30 4.08 3.38
C ALA A 112 -1.17 3.76 4.38
N GLU A 113 0.06 4.22 4.13
CA GLU A 113 1.19 4.06 5.05
C GLU A 113 0.94 4.81 6.37
N GLU A 114 0.45 6.05 6.31
CA GLU A 114 0.11 6.81 7.51
C GLU A 114 -1.01 6.12 8.33
N TRP A 115 -2.02 5.56 7.66
CA TRP A 115 -3.05 4.76 8.31
C TRP A 115 -2.47 3.49 8.96
N LEU A 116 -1.51 2.82 8.30
CA LEU A 116 -0.83 1.64 8.84
C LEU A 116 -0.01 1.99 10.09
N GLU A 117 0.69 3.12 10.09
CA GLU A 117 1.42 3.62 11.27
C GLU A 117 0.47 3.96 12.43
N LYS A 118 -0.69 4.54 12.14
CA LYS A 118 -1.71 4.82 13.16
C LYS A 118 -2.20 3.54 13.83
N ILE A 119 -2.63 2.54 13.05
CA ILE A 119 -3.18 1.29 13.64
C ILE A 119 -2.10 0.45 14.34
N GLU A 120 -0.83 0.60 13.93
CA GLU A 120 0.33 0.04 14.63
C GLU A 120 0.48 0.68 16.02
N LYS A 121 0.41 2.01 16.12
CA LYS A 121 0.42 2.75 17.40
C LYS A 121 -0.79 2.43 18.28
N GLU A 122 -1.94 2.07 17.70
CA GLU A 122 -3.13 1.61 18.42
C GLU A 122 -2.99 0.16 18.96
N GLY A 123 -1.85 -0.50 18.73
CA GLY A 123 -1.55 -1.81 19.29
C GLY A 123 -2.18 -2.98 18.53
N LEU A 124 -2.43 -2.81 17.22
CA LEU A 124 -2.86 -3.89 16.36
C LEU A 124 -1.77 -4.99 16.30
N ALA A 125 -2.18 -6.26 16.43
CA ALA A 125 -1.23 -7.37 16.42
C ALA A 125 -0.37 -7.40 15.14
N ALA A 126 0.94 -7.62 15.29
CA ALA A 126 1.93 -7.58 14.21
C ALA A 126 1.57 -8.45 13.00
N ILE A 127 1.01 -9.65 13.23
CA ILE A 127 0.54 -10.56 12.17
C ILE A 127 -0.59 -9.91 11.35
N THR A 128 -1.52 -9.23 12.02
CA THR A 128 -2.65 -8.56 11.37
C THR A 128 -2.17 -7.33 10.59
N LEU A 129 -1.23 -6.57 11.15
CA LEU A 129 -0.58 -5.44 10.48
C LEU A 129 0.16 -5.90 9.21
N LYS A 130 0.96 -6.97 9.30
CA LYS A 130 1.65 -7.57 8.14
C LYS A 130 0.66 -7.97 7.04
N LYS A 131 -0.49 -8.55 7.42
CA LYS A 131 -1.56 -8.89 6.47
C LYS A 131 -2.16 -7.64 5.83
N ALA A 132 -2.41 -6.57 6.59
CA ALA A 132 -2.91 -5.31 6.06
C ALA A 132 -1.94 -4.67 5.05
N ARG A 133 -0.63 -4.62 5.38
CA ARG A 133 0.42 -4.15 4.47
C ARG A 133 0.43 -4.97 3.17
N TRP A 134 0.38 -6.31 3.26
CA TRP A 134 0.34 -7.18 2.08
C TRP A 134 -0.90 -6.98 1.20
N LEU A 135 -2.08 -6.75 1.81
CA LEU A 135 -3.30 -6.46 1.06
C LEU A 135 -3.20 -5.13 0.29
N LEU A 136 -2.70 -4.08 0.95
CA LEU A 136 -2.54 -2.76 0.34
C LEU A 136 -1.46 -2.74 -0.75
N ALA A 137 -0.35 -3.45 -0.55
CA ALA A 137 0.73 -3.55 -1.53
C ALA A 137 0.26 -4.06 -2.90
N GLN A 138 -0.78 -4.90 -2.95
CA GLN A 138 -1.38 -5.37 -4.21
C GLN A 138 -2.08 -4.27 -5.01
N THR A 139 -2.42 -3.15 -4.38
CA THR A 139 -3.11 -2.02 -5.02
C THR A 139 -2.16 -0.93 -5.51
N TYR A 140 -0.97 -0.82 -4.90
CA TYR A 140 -0.01 0.24 -5.18
C TYR A 140 0.46 0.34 -6.64
N PRO A 141 0.66 -0.77 -7.39
CA PRO A 141 1.06 -0.67 -8.80
C PRO A 141 0.09 0.13 -9.67
N ALA A 142 -1.21 0.10 -9.34
CA ALA A 142 -2.24 0.80 -10.12
C ALA A 142 -2.67 2.12 -9.45
N LEU A 143 -2.80 2.14 -8.12
CA LEU A 143 -3.42 3.25 -7.39
C LEU A 143 -2.44 4.05 -6.55
N GLY A 144 -1.24 3.54 -6.28
CA GLY A 144 -0.36 4.07 -5.22
C GLY A 144 -0.04 5.56 -5.37
N LYS A 145 0.26 6.00 -6.59
CA LYS A 145 0.59 7.40 -6.92
C LYS A 145 -0.64 8.27 -7.21
N ARG A 146 -1.84 7.68 -7.34
CA ARG A 146 -3.06 8.43 -7.63
C ARG A 146 -3.45 9.25 -6.39
N PRO A 147 -3.88 10.51 -6.53
CA PRO A 147 -4.41 11.28 -5.41
C PRO A 147 -5.65 10.57 -4.87
N ILE A 148 -5.72 10.35 -3.55
CA ILE A 148 -6.79 9.54 -2.96
C ILE A 148 -8.20 10.09 -3.24
N SER A 149 -8.33 11.42 -3.37
CA SER A 149 -9.57 12.11 -3.71
C SER A 149 -10.05 11.89 -5.14
N GLU A 150 -9.16 11.48 -6.05
CA GLU A 150 -9.45 11.29 -7.47
C GLU A 150 -9.71 9.83 -7.86
N ILE A 151 -9.46 8.87 -6.95
CA ILE A 151 -9.64 7.46 -7.25
C ILE A 151 -11.13 7.16 -7.36
N THR A 152 -11.52 6.61 -8.52
CA THR A 152 -12.90 6.21 -8.78
C THR A 152 -13.19 4.78 -8.33
N ALA A 153 -14.47 4.46 -8.10
CA ALA A 153 -14.91 3.09 -7.82
C ALA A 153 -14.56 2.13 -8.98
N HIS A 154 -14.60 2.61 -10.23
CA HIS A 154 -14.25 1.83 -11.41
C HIS A 154 -12.77 1.45 -11.44
N GLU A 155 -11.87 2.41 -11.20
CA GLU A 155 -10.42 2.14 -11.11
C GLU A 155 -10.11 1.08 -10.04
N LEU A 156 -10.73 1.20 -8.86
CA LEU A 156 -10.57 0.21 -7.80
C LEU A 156 -11.15 -1.16 -8.20
N LEU A 157 -12.31 -1.21 -8.85
CA LEU A 157 -12.92 -2.45 -9.30
C LEU A 157 -12.02 -3.20 -10.29
N LEU A 158 -11.34 -2.52 -11.21
CA LEU A 158 -10.40 -3.15 -12.15
C LEU A 158 -9.24 -3.85 -11.41
N VAL A 159 -8.70 -3.21 -10.36
CA VAL A 159 -7.66 -3.80 -9.51
C VAL A 159 -8.19 -5.05 -8.79
N LEU A 160 -9.39 -4.96 -8.22
CA LEU A 160 -10.01 -6.08 -7.50
C LEU A 160 -10.33 -7.25 -8.44
N LYS A 161 -10.84 -6.97 -9.65
CA LYS A 161 -11.13 -7.98 -10.68
C LYS A 161 -9.88 -8.70 -11.17
N LYS A 162 -8.73 -8.02 -11.23
CA LYS A 162 -7.44 -8.66 -11.54
C LYS A 162 -7.05 -9.71 -10.48
N VAL A 163 -7.28 -9.42 -9.20
CA VAL A 163 -7.05 -10.38 -8.11
C VAL A 163 -8.10 -11.50 -8.16
N GLU A 164 -9.37 -11.17 -8.37
CA GLU A 164 -10.46 -12.14 -8.53
C GLU A 164 -10.21 -13.13 -9.67
N GLY A 165 -9.69 -12.68 -10.82
CA GLY A 165 -9.37 -13.52 -11.97
C GLY A 165 -8.35 -14.62 -11.69
N THR A 166 -7.59 -14.51 -10.59
CA THR A 166 -6.69 -15.57 -10.08
C THR A 166 -7.38 -16.53 -9.10
N LYS A 167 -8.72 -16.52 -9.04
CA LYS A 167 -9.57 -17.31 -8.12
C LYS A 167 -9.36 -17.02 -6.62
N ARG A 168 -8.70 -15.90 -6.28
CA ARG A 168 -8.44 -15.46 -4.90
C ARG A 168 -9.57 -14.56 -4.38
N TYR A 169 -10.77 -15.10 -4.28
CA TYR A 169 -12.00 -14.34 -3.98
C TYR A 169 -12.01 -13.68 -2.58
N ASP A 170 -11.62 -14.40 -1.52
CA ASP A 170 -11.53 -13.84 -0.16
C ASP A 170 -10.47 -12.72 -0.11
N THR A 171 -9.34 -12.90 -0.79
CA THR A 171 -8.30 -11.87 -0.89
C THR A 171 -8.85 -10.60 -1.55
N ALA A 172 -9.56 -10.70 -2.67
CA ALA A 172 -10.15 -9.53 -3.34
C ALA A 172 -11.13 -8.79 -2.41
N ASN A 173 -11.99 -9.52 -1.69
CA ASN A 173 -12.91 -8.94 -0.71
C ASN A 173 -12.19 -8.29 0.48
N ARG A 174 -11.09 -8.87 0.94
CA ARG A 174 -10.24 -8.29 1.99
C ARG A 174 -9.53 -7.03 1.52
N ILE A 175 -8.99 -7.01 0.29
CA ILE A 175 -8.38 -5.81 -0.29
C ILE A 175 -9.42 -4.68 -0.31
N ARG A 176 -10.63 -4.91 -0.84
CA ARG A 176 -11.72 -3.92 -0.84
C ARG A 176 -12.00 -3.37 0.57
N SER A 177 -12.07 -4.26 1.56
CA SER A 177 -12.38 -3.90 2.95
C SER A 177 -11.23 -3.14 3.63
N THR A 178 -9.97 -3.42 3.27
CA THR A 178 -8.80 -2.68 3.75
C THR A 178 -8.69 -1.32 3.06
N CYS A 179 -8.91 -1.22 1.75
CA CYS A 179 -9.01 0.06 1.05
C CYS A 179 -10.09 0.97 1.66
N SER A 180 -11.26 0.42 2.01
CA SER A 180 -12.34 1.18 2.67
C SER A 180 -11.88 1.80 3.99
N GLN A 181 -11.01 1.14 4.75
CA GLN A 181 -10.44 1.70 5.98
C GLN A 181 -9.50 2.88 5.67
N VAL A 182 -8.67 2.76 4.64
CA VAL A 182 -7.80 3.86 4.17
C VAL A 182 -8.63 5.06 3.69
N PHE A 183 -9.70 4.84 2.91
CA PHE A 183 -10.59 5.92 2.48
C PHE A 183 -11.29 6.59 3.67
N ARG A 184 -11.78 5.83 4.64
CA ARG A 184 -12.38 6.41 5.86
C ARG A 184 -11.37 7.24 6.66
N TYR A 185 -10.12 6.79 6.74
CA TYR A 185 -9.04 7.58 7.34
C TYR A 185 -8.77 8.87 6.55
N ALA A 186 -8.75 8.80 5.22
CA ALA A 186 -8.60 9.96 4.35
C ALA A 186 -9.73 10.98 4.53
N ILE A 187 -10.97 10.52 4.73
CA ILE A 187 -12.12 11.38 5.03
C ILE A 187 -11.95 12.06 6.40
N ALA A 188 -11.60 11.30 7.43
CA ALA A 188 -11.38 11.84 8.78
C ALA A 188 -10.25 12.89 8.83
N THR A 189 -9.31 12.82 7.90
CA THR A 189 -8.17 13.76 7.77
C THR A 189 -8.39 14.81 6.67
N ALA A 190 -9.60 14.94 6.13
CA ALA A 190 -9.99 15.91 5.10
C ALA A 190 -9.21 15.82 3.77
N ARG A 191 -8.74 14.62 3.41
CA ARG A 191 -8.00 14.34 2.16
C ARG A 191 -8.84 13.62 1.10
N ALA A 192 -10.02 13.15 1.47
CA ALA A 192 -11.02 12.60 0.56
C ALA A 192 -12.43 12.97 1.04
N ASN A 193 -13.39 13.04 0.13
CA ASN A 193 -14.77 13.36 0.47
C ASN A 193 -15.67 12.13 0.57
N ARG A 194 -15.20 10.96 0.14
CA ARG A 194 -16.02 9.75 0.03
C ARG A 194 -15.21 8.46 0.02
N ASP A 195 -15.79 7.39 0.57
CA ASP A 195 -15.28 6.02 0.43
C ASP A 195 -15.90 5.37 -0.80
N VAL A 196 -15.12 5.26 -1.87
CA VAL A 196 -15.54 4.62 -3.13
C VAL A 196 -15.65 3.09 -3.01
N CYS A 197 -15.09 2.48 -1.96
CA CYS A 197 -15.17 1.03 -1.75
C CYS A 197 -16.58 0.57 -1.31
N ALA A 198 -17.41 1.51 -0.84
CA ALA A 198 -18.78 1.24 -0.45
C ALA A 198 -19.65 0.81 -1.64
N ASP A 199 -19.43 1.39 -2.82
CA ASP A 199 -20.17 1.06 -4.05
C ASP A 199 -19.82 -0.32 -4.61
N LEU A 200 -18.68 -0.86 -4.19
CA LEU A 200 -18.19 -2.16 -4.66
C LEU A 200 -18.65 -3.32 -3.78
N ARG A 201 -19.56 -3.08 -2.82
CA ARG A 201 -20.21 -4.16 -2.07
C ARG A 201 -21.04 -5.01 -3.03
N GLY A 202 -20.81 -6.32 -3.03
CA GLY A 202 -21.48 -7.25 -3.95
C GLY A 202 -20.95 -7.26 -5.38
N ALA A 203 -20.00 -6.38 -5.75
CA ALA A 203 -19.40 -6.36 -7.09
C ALA A 203 -18.41 -7.51 -7.33
N LEU A 204 -17.92 -8.13 -6.25
CA LEU A 204 -17.01 -9.27 -6.27
C LEU A 204 -17.77 -10.57 -5.99
N VAL A 205 -17.32 -11.63 -6.65
CA VAL A 205 -17.79 -12.99 -6.40
C VAL A 205 -17.49 -13.35 -4.96
N THR A 206 -18.53 -13.77 -4.25
CA THR A 206 -18.42 -14.36 -2.91
C THR A 206 -18.73 -15.84 -3.04
N PRO A 207 -17.73 -16.72 -3.06
CA PRO A 207 -17.94 -18.15 -3.17
C PRO A 207 -18.82 -18.64 -2.03
N ARG A 208 -19.67 -19.64 -2.30
CA ARG A 208 -20.34 -20.36 -1.22
C ARG A 208 -19.27 -21.01 -0.36
N THR A 209 -19.22 -20.63 0.91
CA THR A 209 -18.30 -21.21 1.88
C THR A 209 -18.75 -22.64 2.15
N ASN A 210 -17.93 -23.62 1.76
CA ASN A 210 -18.08 -24.98 2.26
C ASN A 210 -17.30 -25.09 3.56
N HIS A 211 -17.99 -25.03 4.69
CA HIS A 211 -17.37 -25.22 5.98
C HIS A 211 -16.95 -26.69 6.14
N ARG A 212 -15.79 -26.95 6.74
CA ARG A 212 -15.47 -28.31 7.19
C ARG A 212 -16.43 -28.64 8.32
N ALA A 213 -17.29 -29.63 8.09
CA ALA A 213 -18.24 -30.08 9.10
C ALA A 213 -17.49 -30.54 10.35
N ALA A 214 -17.98 -30.15 11.53
CA ALA A 214 -17.47 -30.70 12.77
C ALA A 214 -17.87 -32.18 12.85
N ILE A 215 -16.94 -33.01 13.32
CA ILE A 215 -17.27 -34.39 13.70
C ILE A 215 -18.18 -34.31 14.94
N THR A 216 -19.39 -34.83 14.83
CA THR A 216 -20.41 -34.75 15.90
C THR A 216 -20.90 -36.11 16.37
N THR A 217 -20.52 -37.19 15.68
CA THR A 217 -20.92 -38.55 16.02
C THR A 217 -19.79 -39.33 16.69
N PRO A 218 -20.08 -40.22 17.66
CA PRO A 218 -19.08 -41.08 18.28
C PRO A 218 -18.33 -41.96 17.27
N THR A 219 -19.02 -42.46 16.23
CA THR A 219 -18.43 -43.33 15.21
C THR A 219 -17.35 -42.60 14.40
N GLU A 220 -17.64 -41.41 13.89
CA GLU A 220 -16.68 -40.59 13.16
C GLU A 220 -15.53 -40.13 14.06
N ALA A 221 -15.82 -39.78 15.31
CA ALA A 221 -14.79 -39.42 16.29
C ALA A 221 -13.84 -40.60 16.54
N SER A 222 -14.36 -41.83 16.66
CA SER A 222 -13.55 -43.04 16.79
C SER A 222 -12.66 -43.29 15.57
N GLY A 223 -13.14 -42.93 14.37
CA GLY A 223 -12.35 -43.02 13.14
C GLY A 223 -11.19 -42.02 13.14
N LEU A 224 -11.45 -40.77 13.55
CA LEU A 224 -10.40 -39.76 13.69
C LEU A 224 -9.34 -40.16 14.71
N LEU A 225 -9.74 -40.65 15.89
CA LEU A 225 -8.79 -41.04 16.93
C LEU A 225 -7.89 -42.19 16.48
N ARG A 226 -8.43 -43.20 15.78
CA ARG A 226 -7.62 -44.28 15.19
C ARG A 226 -6.64 -43.75 14.14
N ALA A 227 -7.09 -42.85 13.26
CA ALA A 227 -6.21 -42.23 12.27
C ALA A 227 -5.09 -41.38 12.90
N ILE A 228 -5.32 -40.81 14.09
CA ILE A 228 -4.29 -40.11 14.87
C ILE A 228 -3.26 -41.09 15.43
N GLU A 229 -3.71 -42.23 15.98
CA GLU A 229 -2.80 -43.26 16.50
C GLU A 229 -1.95 -43.91 15.39
N ASP A 230 -2.55 -44.16 14.22
CA ASP A 230 -1.89 -44.73 13.04
C ASP A 230 -0.96 -43.75 12.30
N TYR A 231 -0.84 -42.49 12.75
CA TYR A 231 0.01 -41.50 12.11
C TYR A 231 1.50 -41.86 12.27
N ASP A 232 2.16 -42.13 11.15
CA ASP A 232 3.56 -42.61 11.06
C ASP A 232 4.58 -41.50 10.78
N GLY A 233 4.16 -40.24 10.87
CA GLY A 233 5.03 -39.08 10.65
C GLY A 233 5.88 -38.74 11.87
N HIS A 234 6.31 -37.47 11.95
CA HIS A 234 7.22 -37.02 13.00
C HIS A 234 6.66 -37.27 14.42
N PRO A 235 7.42 -37.87 15.36
CA PRO A 235 6.93 -38.26 16.70
C PRO A 235 6.26 -37.11 17.47
N LEU A 236 6.90 -35.93 17.51
CA LEU A 236 6.29 -34.74 18.15
C LEU A 236 4.96 -34.30 17.51
N THR A 237 4.75 -34.55 16.22
CA THR A 237 3.46 -34.25 15.58
C THR A 237 2.41 -35.27 16.00
N GLN A 238 2.79 -36.55 16.13
CA GLN A 238 1.91 -37.61 16.64
C GLN A 238 1.45 -37.29 18.07
N ILE A 239 2.37 -36.93 18.96
CA ILE A 239 2.09 -36.52 20.34
C ILE A 239 1.14 -35.30 20.35
N ALA A 240 1.42 -34.27 19.54
CA ALA A 240 0.56 -33.09 19.46
C ALA A 240 -0.86 -33.44 18.97
N LEU A 241 -0.98 -34.33 17.98
CA LEU A 241 -2.26 -34.80 17.47
C LEU A 241 -3.04 -35.59 18.54
N ARG A 242 -2.36 -36.42 19.34
CA ARG A 242 -2.96 -37.16 20.47
C ARG A 242 -3.41 -36.23 21.60
N LEU A 243 -2.69 -35.14 21.87
CA LEU A 243 -3.06 -34.16 22.90
C LEU A 243 -4.25 -33.27 22.53
N LEU A 244 -4.38 -32.87 21.26
CA LEU A 244 -5.42 -31.90 20.84
C LEU A 244 -6.87 -32.33 21.21
N PRO A 245 -7.29 -33.59 21.03
CA PRO A 245 -8.60 -34.09 21.47
C PRO A 245 -8.83 -34.03 22.98
N HIS A 246 -7.78 -33.99 23.80
CA HIS A 246 -7.90 -33.88 25.25
C HIS A 246 -7.93 -32.43 25.74
N LEU A 247 -7.25 -31.53 25.02
CA LEU A 247 -7.02 -30.15 25.48
C LEU A 247 -7.94 -29.13 24.80
N PHE A 248 -8.42 -29.40 23.58
CA PHE A 248 -9.24 -28.50 22.76
C PHE A 248 -8.66 -27.08 22.54
N VAL A 249 -7.35 -26.93 22.70
CA VAL A 249 -6.62 -25.69 22.44
C VAL A 249 -6.40 -25.49 20.94
N ARG A 250 -6.04 -24.27 20.54
CA ARG A 250 -5.62 -24.03 19.15
C ARG A 250 -4.30 -24.74 18.90
N PRO A 251 -4.08 -25.32 17.69
CA PRO A 251 -2.80 -25.96 17.36
C PRO A 251 -1.58 -25.04 17.55
N GLY A 252 -1.75 -23.73 17.34
CA GLY A 252 -0.68 -22.75 17.60
C GLY A 252 -0.36 -22.60 19.09
N GLU A 253 -1.35 -22.68 19.98
CA GLU A 253 -1.14 -22.60 21.44
C GLU A 253 -0.32 -23.81 21.90
N LEU A 254 -0.69 -25.02 21.47
CA LEU A 254 0.03 -26.25 21.82
C LEU A 254 1.47 -26.28 21.30
N ARG A 255 1.71 -25.88 20.05
CA ARG A 255 3.07 -25.88 19.47
C ARG A 255 4.04 -24.94 20.16
N TRP A 256 3.54 -23.89 20.82
CA TRP A 256 4.34 -22.90 21.52
C TRP A 256 4.17 -22.98 23.04
N ALA A 257 3.58 -24.07 23.53
CA ALA A 257 3.41 -24.33 24.94
C ALA A 257 4.79 -24.48 25.60
N GLU A 258 4.98 -23.89 26.76
CA GLU A 258 6.26 -23.95 27.48
C GLU A 258 6.14 -24.79 28.75
N TRP A 259 7.17 -25.53 29.12
CA TRP A 259 7.15 -26.38 30.33
C TRP A 259 6.78 -25.60 31.61
N SER A 260 7.21 -24.34 31.71
CA SER A 260 6.87 -23.43 32.82
C SER A 260 5.38 -23.09 32.93
N GLU A 261 4.59 -23.34 31.89
CA GLU A 261 3.14 -23.12 31.87
C GLU A 261 2.36 -24.29 32.50
N PHE A 262 3.03 -25.42 32.77
CA PHE A 262 2.41 -26.64 33.29
C PHE A 262 2.66 -26.77 34.79
N ASP A 263 1.57 -26.80 35.55
CA ASP A 263 1.57 -27.19 36.95
C ASP A 263 1.11 -28.65 37.01
N PHE A 264 2.09 -29.57 37.02
CA PHE A 264 1.83 -31.02 37.01
C PHE A 264 1.22 -31.51 38.33
N ASP A 265 1.51 -30.84 39.45
CA ASP A 265 0.91 -31.15 40.75
C ASP A 265 -0.59 -30.86 40.74
N LYS A 266 -0.98 -29.70 40.21
CA LYS A 266 -2.39 -29.31 40.04
C LYS A 266 -3.04 -29.88 38.79
N ARG A 267 -2.26 -30.49 37.89
CA ARG A 267 -2.67 -30.99 36.57
C ARG A 267 -3.36 -29.90 35.74
N VAL A 268 -2.73 -28.74 35.66
CA VAL A 268 -3.26 -27.61 34.88
C VAL A 268 -2.16 -27.03 34.01
N TRP A 269 -2.47 -26.85 32.73
CA TRP A 269 -1.69 -26.00 31.84
C TRP A 269 -2.31 -24.61 31.77
N THR A 270 -1.56 -23.57 32.11
CA THR A 270 -2.03 -22.18 32.08
C THR A 270 -1.39 -21.43 30.92
N ILE A 271 -2.16 -21.23 29.85
CA ILE A 271 -1.72 -20.44 28.70
C ILE A 271 -1.75 -18.95 29.08
N PRO A 272 -0.63 -18.22 28.99
CA PRO A 272 -0.57 -16.83 29.38
C PRO A 272 -1.35 -15.93 28.40
N ASP A 273 -1.79 -14.78 28.90
CA ASP A 273 -2.63 -13.83 28.16
C ASP A 273 -2.01 -13.34 26.84
N HIS A 274 -0.71 -13.12 26.80
CA HIS A 274 0.01 -12.65 25.61
C HIS A 274 0.08 -13.69 24.48
N LYS A 275 -0.09 -14.99 24.78
CA LYS A 275 -0.26 -16.07 23.79
C LYS A 275 -1.72 -16.25 23.38
N MET A 276 -2.67 -15.67 24.12
CA MET A 276 -4.10 -15.79 23.88
C MET A 276 -4.65 -14.67 23.00
N LYS A 277 -5.45 -15.05 21.99
CA LYS A 277 -6.11 -14.10 21.09
C LYS A 277 -6.97 -13.05 21.82
N MET A 278 -7.58 -13.43 22.94
CA MET A 278 -8.49 -12.57 23.74
C MET A 278 -7.79 -11.88 24.92
N ARG A 279 -6.45 -11.97 25.04
CA ARG A 279 -5.66 -11.36 26.12
C ARG A 279 -6.18 -11.68 27.52
N ARG A 280 -6.55 -12.93 27.74
CA ARG A 280 -6.96 -13.47 29.05
C ARG A 280 -6.26 -14.80 29.25
N PRO A 281 -5.63 -15.06 30.41
CA PRO A 281 -5.04 -16.35 30.70
C PRO A 281 -6.07 -17.47 30.58
N HIS A 282 -5.66 -18.64 30.08
CA HIS A 282 -6.53 -19.78 29.89
C HIS A 282 -5.98 -21.01 30.61
N ALA A 283 -6.69 -21.43 31.66
CA ALA A 283 -6.39 -22.68 32.36
C ALA A 283 -7.06 -23.86 31.64
N VAL A 284 -6.25 -24.86 31.31
CA VAL A 284 -6.64 -26.10 30.65
C VAL A 284 -6.35 -27.25 31.61
N PRO A 285 -7.40 -27.89 32.19
CA PRO A 285 -7.21 -29.07 33.03
C PRO A 285 -6.62 -30.24 32.25
N LEU A 286 -5.67 -30.94 32.84
CA LEU A 286 -4.98 -32.08 32.23
C LEU A 286 -5.63 -33.37 32.69
N SER A 287 -6.22 -34.10 31.75
CA SER A 287 -6.72 -35.47 31.98
C SER A 287 -5.56 -36.45 32.22
N LEU A 288 -5.86 -37.62 32.80
CA LEU A 288 -4.85 -38.69 32.99
C LEU A 288 -4.20 -39.10 31.66
N GLN A 289 -4.99 -39.15 30.59
CA GLN A 289 -4.50 -39.44 29.24
C GLN A 289 -3.57 -38.34 28.74
N ALA A 290 -3.95 -37.07 28.92
CA ALA A 290 -3.09 -35.95 28.53
C ALA A 290 -1.75 -35.97 29.29
N MET A 291 -1.78 -36.26 30.59
CA MET A 291 -0.58 -36.42 31.41
C MET A 291 0.31 -37.55 30.89
N SER A 292 -0.26 -38.73 30.65
CA SER A 292 0.48 -39.88 30.10
C SER A 292 1.10 -39.58 28.74
N ILE A 293 0.41 -38.84 27.87
CA ILE A 293 0.94 -38.47 26.55
C ILE A 293 2.07 -37.41 26.70
N ILE A 294 1.96 -36.48 27.65
CA ILE A 294 3.01 -35.48 27.91
C ILE A 294 4.27 -36.15 28.45
N GLU A 295 4.13 -37.18 29.30
CA GLU A 295 5.24 -37.97 29.84
C GLU A 295 6.06 -38.70 28.75
N GLU A 296 5.48 -38.96 27.57
CA GLU A 296 6.20 -39.50 26.41
C GLU A 296 7.18 -38.51 25.78
N ILE A 297 7.03 -37.20 26.07
CA ILE A 297 7.97 -36.17 25.62
C ILE A 297 9.19 -36.23 26.54
N GLU A 298 10.30 -36.76 26.02
CA GLU A 298 11.57 -36.85 26.75
C GLU A 298 11.97 -35.47 27.29
N HIS A 299 11.96 -35.34 28.60
CA HIS A 299 12.47 -34.18 29.31
C HIS A 299 13.95 -34.45 29.57
N ASP A 300 14.84 -33.96 28.69
CA ASP A 300 16.27 -33.92 29.01
C ASP A 300 16.48 -32.97 30.21
N ALA A 301 16.26 -33.51 31.41
CA ALA A 301 16.61 -32.91 32.68
C ALA A 301 18.08 -33.26 32.96
N GLY A 302 18.99 -32.42 32.49
CA GLY A 302 20.40 -32.49 32.86
C GLY A 302 21.26 -31.47 32.11
N ASP A 303 21.64 -30.40 32.81
CA ASP A 303 22.75 -29.49 32.45
C ASP A 303 22.67 -28.69 31.13
N LEU A 304 21.75 -27.74 31.03
CA LEU A 304 21.93 -26.61 30.10
C LEU A 304 21.80 -25.24 30.79
N PRO A 305 22.70 -24.28 30.47
CA PRO A 305 22.65 -22.92 31.00
C PRO A 305 21.33 -22.22 30.64
N ARG A 306 20.95 -21.24 31.47
CA ARG A 306 19.65 -20.52 31.55
C ARG A 306 19.10 -19.85 30.27
N ASP A 307 19.64 -20.13 29.07
CA ASP A 307 19.27 -19.44 27.82
C ASP A 307 18.76 -20.37 26.70
N PHE A 308 18.31 -21.60 26.99
CA PHE A 308 17.74 -22.51 25.98
C PHE A 308 16.20 -22.51 25.95
N HIS A 309 15.65 -22.40 24.74
CA HIS A 309 14.25 -22.04 24.41
C HIS A 309 13.21 -23.10 24.85
N PRO A 310 12.00 -22.73 25.33
CA PRO A 310 11.27 -23.52 26.31
C PRO A 310 10.02 -24.26 25.77
N ALA A 311 9.87 -24.41 24.45
CA ALA A 311 8.63 -24.98 23.90
C ALA A 311 8.62 -26.52 23.98
N LEU A 312 7.51 -27.11 24.45
CA LEU A 312 7.20 -28.55 24.45
C LEU A 312 7.45 -29.23 23.09
N ILE A 313 7.46 -28.46 21.98
CA ILE A 313 7.57 -28.95 20.61
C ILE A 313 8.51 -28.06 19.77
N ARG A 314 9.79 -27.93 20.14
CA ARG A 314 10.82 -27.41 19.23
C ARG A 314 12.04 -28.33 19.17
N ALA A 315 12.07 -29.20 18.17
CA ALA A 315 13.34 -29.73 17.66
C ALA A 315 13.96 -28.67 16.74
N SER A 316 15.09 -28.12 17.19
CA SER A 316 16.05 -27.45 16.32
C SER A 316 16.64 -28.50 15.37
N THR A 317 16.30 -28.46 14.08
CA THR A 317 17.18 -29.03 13.06
C THR A 317 17.14 -28.15 11.82
N VAL A 318 18.27 -27.48 11.64
CA VAL A 318 18.66 -26.75 10.44
C VAL A 318 18.67 -27.73 9.26
N VAL A 319 17.95 -27.37 8.21
CA VAL A 319 18.14 -27.93 6.88
C VAL A 319 19.50 -27.45 6.38
N VAL A 320 20.41 -28.39 6.07
CA VAL A 320 21.30 -28.24 4.92
C VAL A 320 20.70 -29.08 3.80
#